data_AF-A0A5E4HX79-F1
#
_entry.id   AF-A0A5E4HX79-F1
#
_cell.length_a   1.000
_cell.length_b   1.000
_cell.length_c   1.000
_cell.angle_alpha   90.00
_cell.angle_beta   90.00
_cell.angle_gamma   90.00
#
_symmetry.space_group_name_H-M   'P 1'
#
loop_
_entity.id
_entity.type
_entity.pdbx_description
1 polymer ?
#
loop_
_entity_poly.entity_id
_entity_poly.type
_entity_poly.pdbx_seq_one_letter_code
_entity_poly.pdbx_strand_id
1 'polypeptide(L)' 'MLAELRRIGLSQLDAELVTDCVNMHKAVVWQNTDEVSDAQMAAVKKFLDDNRLGISVEVTPGRFGKMMWETKLAKYNA' A
#
# COMPACT_ATOMS: atom_id res chain seq x y z
N MET A 1 12.13 -0.21 3.05
CA MET A 1 10.72 -0.30 2.60
C MET A 1 9.91 -1.23 3.50
N LEU A 2 10.06 -2.56 3.41
CA LEU A 2 9.29 -3.52 4.23
C LEU A 2 9.29 -3.19 5.73
N ALA A 3 10.47 -2.98 6.32
CA ALA A 3 10.59 -2.65 7.75
C ALA A 3 9.86 -1.34 8.13
N GLU A 4 9.80 -0.37 7.21
CA GLU A 4 9.12 0.91 7.44
C GLU A 4 7.61 0.74 7.39
N LEU A 5 7.10 0.02 6.37
CA LEU A 5 5.67 -0.30 6.25
C LEU A 5 5.17 -1.10 7.47
N ARG A 6 6.01 -2.00 8.00
CA ARG A 6 5.75 -2.72 9.25
C ARG A 6 5.75 -1.79 10.46
N ARG A 7 6.65 -0.81 10.53
CA ARG A 7 6.68 0.20 11.60
C ARG A 7 5.45 1.12 11.57
N ILE A 8 4.96 1.45 10.37
CA ILE A 8 3.68 2.18 10.19
C ILE A 8 2.50 1.35 10.69
N GLY A 9 2.65 0.02 10.76
CA GLY A 9 1.68 -0.89 11.36
C GLY A 9 0.89 -1.71 10.34
N LEU A 10 1.35 -1.80 9.09
CA LEU A 10 0.73 -2.71 8.12
C LEU A 10 0.92 -4.18 8.55
N SER A 11 -0.05 -5.02 8.20
CA SER A 11 0.08 -6.47 8.32
C SER A 11 1.28 -6.96 7.49
N GLN A 12 1.78 -8.15 7.81
CA GLN A 12 2.97 -8.67 7.13
C GLN A 12 2.69 -8.83 5.63
N LEU A 13 1.54 -9.41 5.30
CA LEU A 13 1.10 -9.63 3.93
C LEU A 13 1.04 -8.31 3.15
N ASP A 14 0.38 -7.27 3.70
CA ASP A 14 0.22 -6.00 3.00
C ASP A 14 1.54 -5.28 2.80
N ALA A 15 2.41 -5.31 3.82
CA ALA A 15 3.73 -4.70 3.74
C ALA A 15 4.61 -5.38 2.68
N GLU A 16 4.57 -6.72 2.58
CA GLU A 16 5.29 -7.50 1.57
C GLU A 16 4.73 -7.24 0.17
N LEU A 17 3.42 -7.27 -0.02
CA LEU A 17 2.79 -7.03 -1.33
C LEU A 17 3.04 -5.61 -1.85
N VAL A 18 2.95 -4.58 -1.00
CA VAL A 18 3.31 -3.22 -1.38
C VAL A 18 4.79 -3.13 -1.74
N THR A 19 5.67 -3.77 -0.96
CA THR A 19 7.11 -3.81 -1.23
C THR A 19 7.38 -4.45 -2.60
N ASP A 20 6.73 -5.56 -2.92
CA ASP A 20 6.87 -6.24 -4.21
C ASP A 20 6.33 -5.40 -5.36
N CYS A 21 5.18 -4.73 -5.18
CA CYS A 21 4.62 -3.83 -6.20
C CYS A 21 5.59 -2.69 -6.55
N VAL A 22 6.26 -2.12 -5.55
CA VAL A 22 7.28 -1.07 -5.75
C VAL A 22 8.51 -1.65 -6.45
N ASN A 23 9.06 -2.77 -5.97
CA ASN A 23 10.26 -3.37 -6.56
C ASN A 23 10.04 -3.79 -8.02
N MET A 24 8.90 -4.39 -8.30
CA MET A 24 8.56 -4.94 -9.61
C MET A 24 7.89 -3.93 -10.54
N HIS A 25 7.54 -2.73 -10.04
CA HIS A 25 6.75 -1.72 -10.75
C HIS A 25 5.47 -2.32 -11.35
N LYS A 26 4.64 -2.92 -10.49
CA LYS A 26 3.38 -3.56 -10.90
C LYS A 26 2.18 -2.98 -10.15
N ALA A 27 1.10 -2.80 -10.89
CA ALA A 27 -0.23 -2.56 -10.34
C ALA A 27 -0.89 -3.91 -9.99
N VAL A 28 -1.36 -4.05 -8.77
CA VAL A 28 -1.96 -5.27 -8.22
C VAL A 28 -3.16 -4.90 -7.38
N VAL A 29 -4.15 -5.79 -7.35
CA VAL A 29 -5.31 -5.72 -6.46
C VAL A 29 -5.33 -6.97 -5.60
N TRP A 30 -5.55 -6.80 -4.30
CA TRP A 30 -5.74 -7.92 -3.38
C TRP A 30 -6.77 -7.59 -2.29
N GLN A 31 -7.19 -8.60 -1.55
CA GLN A 31 -8.13 -8.47 -0.45
C GLN A 31 -7.68 -9.27 0.76
N ASN A 32 -7.88 -8.72 1.95
CA ASN A 32 -7.71 -9.41 3.21
C ASN A 32 -8.78 -8.96 4.21
N THR A 33 -8.70 -9.43 5.46
CA THR A 33 -9.56 -9.03 6.57
C THR A 33 -8.82 -8.21 7.63
N ASP A 34 -7.60 -7.77 7.32
CA ASP A 34 -6.81 -6.99 8.25
C ASP A 34 -7.28 -5.54 8.18
N GLU A 35 -7.74 -5.01 9.31
CA GLU A 35 -8.14 -3.62 9.39
C GLU A 35 -6.92 -2.70 9.22
N VAL A 36 -7.11 -1.64 8.43
CA VAL A 36 -6.14 -0.55 8.30
C VAL A 36 -6.86 0.75 8.61
N SER A 37 -6.29 1.52 9.54
CA SER A 37 -6.81 2.83 9.90
C SER A 37 -6.45 3.89 8.85
N ASP A 38 -7.25 4.96 8.79
CA ASP A 38 -6.98 6.11 7.92
C ASP A 38 -5.60 6.73 8.21
N ALA A 39 -5.17 6.74 9.47
CA ALA A 39 -3.86 7.25 9.87
C ALA A 39 -2.70 6.42 9.31
N GLN A 40 -2.83 5.08 9.34
CA GLN A 40 -1.85 4.18 8.72
C GLN A 40 -1.81 4.40 7.21
N MET A 41 -2.98 4.49 6.56
CA MET A 41 -3.03 4.73 5.12
C MET A 41 -2.45 6.10 4.72
N ALA A 42 -2.69 7.15 5.50
CA ALA A 42 -2.07 8.45 5.27
C ALA A 42 -0.54 8.38 5.38
N ALA A 43 -0.02 7.66 6.38
CA ALA A 43 1.41 7.46 6.57
C ALA A 43 2.05 6.65 5.43
N VAL A 44 1.40 5.59 4.95
CA VAL A 44 1.86 4.79 3.80
C VAL A 44 1.93 5.67 2.55
N LYS A 45 0.86 6.39 2.21
CA LYS A 45 0.83 7.27 1.03
C LYS A 45 1.94 8.31 1.09
N LYS A 46 2.07 8.99 2.24
CA LYS A 46 3.15 9.95 2.47
C LYS A 46 4.53 9.34 2.30
N PHE A 47 4.76 8.14 2.84
CA PHE A 47 6.04 7.44 2.70
C PHE A 47 6.36 7.13 1.23
N LEU A 48 5.39 6.63 0.46
CA LEU A 48 5.58 6.32 -0.96
C LEU A 48 5.87 7.58 -1.80
N ASP A 49 5.17 8.68 -1.51
CA ASP A 49 5.32 9.96 -2.19
C ASP A 49 6.65 10.64 -1.85
N ASP A 50 7.01 10.74 -0.55
CA ASP A 50 8.24 11.37 -0.08
C ASP A 50 9.49 10.67 -0.66
N ASN A 51 9.41 9.35 -0.87
CA ASN A 51 10.50 8.55 -1.43
C ASN A 51 10.42 8.38 -2.96
N ARG A 52 9.43 8.99 -3.62
CA ARG A 52 9.22 8.92 -5.08
C ARG A 52 9.24 7.47 -5.62
N LEU A 53 8.51 6.57 -4.96
CA LEU A 53 8.56 5.12 -5.23
C LEU A 53 7.72 4.63 -6.42
N GLY A 54 7.06 5.52 -7.16
CA GLY A 54 6.45 5.21 -8.46
C GLY A 54 5.17 4.40 -8.38
N ILE A 55 4.62 4.25 -7.17
CA ILE A 55 3.39 3.53 -6.88
C ILE A 55 2.53 4.38 -5.96
N SER A 56 1.23 4.46 -6.24
CA SER A 56 0.22 4.91 -5.29
C SER A 56 -0.58 3.71 -4.78
N VAL A 57 -1.09 3.83 -3.56
CA VAL A 57 -1.89 2.78 -2.89
C VAL A 57 -3.21 3.36 -2.43
N GLU A 58 -4.30 2.65 -2.71
CA GLU A 58 -5.63 2.94 -2.20
C GLU A 58 -6.21 1.70 -1.50
N VAL A 59 -6.95 1.94 -0.42
CA VAL A 59 -7.68 0.88 0.30
C VAL A 59 -9.12 1.32 0.44
N THR A 60 -10.03 0.41 0.10
CA THR A 60 -11.47 0.64 0.20
C THR A 60 -12.13 -0.50 0.98
N PRO A 61 -13.14 -0.22 1.81
CA PRO A 61 -13.92 -1.27 2.45
C PRO A 61 -14.65 -2.12 1.40
N GLY A 62 -14.45 -3.43 1.47
CA GLY A 62 -15.17 -4.43 0.68
C GLY A 62 -16.39 -5.00 1.40
N ARG A 63 -16.91 -6.12 0.89
CA ARG A 63 -18.00 -6.88 1.55
C ARG A 63 -17.44 -7.83 2.61
N PHE A 64 -18.26 -8.15 3.61
CA PHE A 64 -17.94 -9.14 4.65
C PHE A 64 -16.69 -8.79 5.47
N GLY A 65 -16.48 -7.51 5.79
CA GLY A 65 -15.35 -7.04 6.59
C GLY A 65 -13.99 -7.15 5.90
N LYS A 66 -13.97 -7.34 4.58
CA LYS A 66 -12.72 -7.36 3.81
C LYS A 66 -12.27 -5.95 3.47
N MET A 67 -10.97 -5.74 3.40
CA MET A 67 -10.34 -4.54 2.82
C MET A 67 -9.87 -4.87 1.42
N MET A 68 -10.19 -4.01 0.45
CA MET A 68 -9.72 -4.11 -0.93
C MET A 68 -8.58 -3.14 -1.14
N TRP A 69 -7.42 -3.68 -1.46
CA TRP A 69 -6.20 -2.94 -1.74
C TRP A 69 -5.98 -2.83 -3.24
N GLU A 70 -5.59 -1.66 -3.70
CA GLU A 70 -5.23 -1.40 -5.09
C GLU A 70 -3.93 -0.59 -5.14
N THR A 71 -2.94 -1.07 -5.89
CA THR A 71 -1.75 -0.29 -6.26
C THR A 71 -1.86 0.19 -7.70
N LYS A 72 -1.46 1.45 -7.96
CA LYS A 72 -1.39 2.03 -9.31
C LYS A 72 0.02 2.52 -9.57
N LEU A 73 0.48 2.40 -10.82
CA LEU A 73 1.74 3.01 -11.23
C LEU A 73 1.57 4.54 -11.22
N ALA A 74 2.31 5.21 -10.34
CA ALA A 74 2.35 6.66 -10.31
C ALA A 74 3.27 7.16 -11.44
N LYS A 75 2.71 7.92 -12.38
CA LYS A 75 3.54 8.64 -13.36
C LYS A 75 4.17 9.84 -12.66
N TYR A 76 5.47 9.77 -12.36
CA TYR A 76 6.23 11.01 -12.19
C TYR A 76 6.42 11.61 -13.57
N ASN A 77 5.72 12.72 -13.85
CA ASN A 77 6.06 13.52 -15.02
C ASN A 77 7.50 14.00 -14.79
N ALA A 78 8.41 13.55 -15.67
CA ALA A 78 9.79 14.02 -15.74
C ALA A 78 9.85 15.49 -16.16
#